data_AF-A1DS21-F1
#
_entry.id   AF-A1DS21-F1
#
_cell.length_a   1.000
_cell.length_b   1.000
_cell.length_c   1.000
_cell.angle_alpha   90.00
_cell.angle_beta   90.00
_cell.angle_gamma   90.00
#
_symmetry.space_group_name_H-M   'P 1'
#
loop_
_entity.id
_entity.type
_entity.pdbx_description
1 polymer ?
#
loop_
_entity_poly.entity_id
_entity_poly.type
_entity_poly.pdbx_seq_one_letter_code
_entity_poly.pdbx_strand_id
1 'polypeptide(L)'
;HAMMHLDTVFTMINYEQFTVHPAILTGDGKVDNWVLHPGKDGEITMEHHTDIKEVLKKALNKSEIDLIPTGNGDPIVAPREQWNDGRNT
;
A
#
# COMPACT_ATOMS: atom_id res chain seq x y z
N HIS A 1 -17.39 -2.58 -2.80
CA HIS A 1 -16.96 -1.17 -2.73
C HIS A 1 -16.00 -0.92 -3.87
N ALA A 2 -16.12 0.19 -4.59
CA ALA A 2 -15.16 0.59 -5.61
C ALA A 2 -14.13 1.52 -4.97
N MET A 3 -12.85 1.20 -5.11
CA MET A 3 -11.74 2.07 -4.70
C MET A 3 -11.27 2.81 -5.95
N MET A 4 -11.32 4.13 -5.93
CA MET A 4 -11.09 4.95 -7.14
C MET A 4 -9.60 5.30 -7.32
N HIS A 5 -8.86 5.42 -6.22
CA HIS A 5 -7.47 5.87 -6.21
C HIS A 5 -6.67 5.15 -5.11
N LEU A 6 -5.36 5.02 -5.29
CA LEU A 6 -4.47 4.30 -4.38
C LEU A 6 -4.39 4.96 -2.99
N ASP A 7 -4.44 6.29 -2.93
CA ASP A 7 -4.40 7.07 -1.68
C ASP A 7 -5.58 6.77 -0.73
N THR A 8 -6.74 6.38 -1.26
CA THR A 8 -7.91 5.97 -0.46
C THR A 8 -7.73 4.65 0.26
N VAL A 9 -6.71 3.88 -0.12
CA VAL A 9 -6.46 2.51 0.36
C VAL A 9 -5.05 2.27 0.85
N PHE A 10 -4.14 3.19 0.58
CA PHE A 10 -2.73 3.10 0.93
C PHE A 10 -2.15 4.50 1.13
N THR A 11 -1.76 4.82 2.37
CA THR A 11 -1.27 6.16 2.73
C THR A 11 -0.04 6.05 3.61
N MET A 12 1.02 6.82 3.30
CA MET A 12 2.18 6.98 4.16
C MET A 12 1.83 7.94 5.31
N ILE A 13 1.98 7.51 6.55
CA ILE A 13 1.70 8.33 7.74
C ILE A 13 2.96 8.68 8.53
N ASN A 14 4.06 7.96 8.29
CA ASN A 14 5.37 8.21 8.87
C ASN A 14 6.47 7.64 7.95
N TYR A 15 7.73 7.95 8.22
CA TYR A 15 8.89 7.51 7.43
C TYR A 15 8.98 6.00 7.19
N GLU A 16 8.41 5.20 8.08
CA GLU A 16 8.41 3.73 8.01
C GLU A 16 7.03 3.12 8.26
N GLN A 17 5.96 3.93 8.26
CA GLN A 17 4.61 3.48 8.59
C GLN A 17 3.60 3.89 7.54
N PHE A 18 2.77 2.94 7.15
CA PHE A 18 1.72 3.11 6.15
C PHE A 18 0.42 2.52 6.66
N THR A 19 -0.68 3.19 6.37
CA THR A 19 -2.01 2.61 6.58
C THR A 19 -2.48 1.91 5.32
N VAL A 20 -3.03 0.71 5.47
CA VAL A 20 -3.51 -0.11 4.37
C VAL A 20 -4.96 -0.55 4.58
N HIS A 21 -5.79 -0.40 3.55
CA HIS A 21 -7.14 -0.93 3.57
C HIS A 21 -7.13 -2.42 3.16
N PRO A 22 -7.79 -3.34 3.91
CA PRO A 22 -7.76 -4.78 3.61
C PRO A 22 -8.16 -5.16 2.18
N ALA A 23 -8.98 -4.34 1.53
CA ALA A 23 -9.42 -4.54 0.15
C ALA A 23 -8.31 -4.53 -0.91
N ILE A 24 -7.11 -4.00 -0.64
CA ILE A 24 -5.97 -4.11 -1.57
C ILE A 24 -5.13 -5.36 -1.36
N LEU A 25 -5.31 -6.01 -0.22
CA LEU A 25 -4.63 -7.25 0.10
C LEU A 25 -5.39 -8.38 -0.60
N THR A 26 -4.66 -9.25 -1.28
CA THR A 26 -5.17 -10.54 -1.75
C THR A 26 -5.56 -11.41 -0.55
N GLY A 27 -6.28 -12.51 -0.78
CA GLY A 27 -6.73 -13.40 0.31
C GLY A 27 -5.61 -13.99 1.17
N ASP A 28 -4.36 -13.96 0.70
CA ASP A 28 -3.14 -14.35 1.40
C ASP A 28 -2.31 -13.16 1.93
N GLY A 29 -2.87 -11.95 1.95
CA GLY A 29 -2.23 -10.76 2.53
C GLY A 29 -1.17 -10.11 1.64
N LYS A 30 -1.14 -10.45 0.34
CA LYS A 30 -0.16 -9.92 -0.63
C LYS A 30 -0.75 -8.79 -1.46
N VAL A 31 0.10 -8.04 -2.13
CA VAL A 31 -0.31 -6.98 -3.06
C VAL A 31 0.51 -7.14 -4.33
N ASP A 32 -0.16 -7.25 -5.48
CA ASP A 32 0.54 -7.22 -6.76
C ASP A 32 1.14 -5.83 -6.99
N ASN A 33 2.47 -5.77 -7.14
CA ASN A 33 3.17 -4.51 -7.31
C ASN A 33 4.31 -4.65 -8.32
N TRP A 34 4.58 -3.55 -9.02
CA TRP A 34 5.57 -3.49 -10.08
C TRP A 34 6.57 -2.38 -9.77
N VAL A 35 7.86 -2.70 -9.84
CA VAL A 35 8.93 -1.72 -9.75
C VAL A 35 9.40 -1.40 -11.16
N LEU A 36 9.38 -0.13 -11.52
CA LEU A 36 9.82 0.35 -12.83
C LEU A 36 11.19 0.99 -12.67
N HIS A 37 12.16 0.55 -13.48
CA HIS A 37 13.49 1.14 -13.53
C HIS A 37 13.74 1.77 -14.90
N PRO A 38 14.39 2.95 -14.95
CA PRO A 38 14.85 3.51 -16.21
C PRO A 38 15.97 2.63 -16.78
N GLY A 39 15.80 2.18 -18.01
CA GLY A 39 16.78 1.47 -18.81
C GLY A 39 17.65 2.42 -19.65
N LYS A 40 18.43 1.85 -20.59
CA LYS A 40 19.19 2.63 -21.56
C LYS A 40 18.26 3.13 -22.67
N ASP A 41 18.60 4.27 -23.26
CA ASP A 41 17.94 4.80 -24.45
C ASP A 41 16.41 4.97 -24.33
N GLY A 42 15.91 5.23 -23.13
CA GLY A 42 14.48 5.44 -22.86
C GLY A 42 13.68 4.15 -22.69
N GLU A 43 14.33 2.99 -22.65
CA GLU A 43 13.69 1.74 -22.27
C GLU A 43 13.31 1.75 -20.77
N ILE A 44 12.30 0.97 -20.41
CA ILE A 44 11.89 0.76 -19.02
C ILE A 44 11.97 -0.74 -18.75
N THR A 45 12.64 -1.11 -17.65
CA THR A 45 12.56 -2.49 -17.14
C THR A 45 11.54 -2.54 -16.00
N MET A 46 10.86 -3.67 -15.90
CA MET A 46 9.78 -3.89 -14.93
C MET A 46 10.06 -5.15 -14.12
N GLU A 47 9.95 -5.05 -12.80
CA GLU A 47 10.10 -6.17 -11.88
C GLU A 47 8.76 -6.41 -11.16
N HIS A 48 8.24 -7.64 -11.23
CA HIS A 48 7.01 -8.02 -10.53
C HIS A 48 7.32 -8.51 -9.13
N HIS A 49 6.55 -8.01 -8.17
CA HIS A 49 6.62 -8.38 -6.77
C HIS A 49 5.20 -8.59 -6.23
N THR A 50 5.12 -9.38 -5.16
CA THR A 50 3.87 -9.62 -4.42
C THR A 50 3.97 -9.20 -2.95
N ASP A 51 5.17 -8.82 -2.51
CA ASP A 51 5.45 -8.33 -1.16
C ASP A 51 5.78 -6.84 -1.21
N ILE A 52 4.74 -6.03 -0.99
CA ILE A 52 4.87 -4.58 -0.97
C ILE A 52 5.73 -4.09 0.20
N LYS A 53 5.79 -4.82 1.33
CA LYS A 53 6.64 -4.42 2.47
C LYS A 53 8.10 -4.46 2.08
N GLU A 54 8.54 -5.56 1.46
CA GLU A 54 9.92 -5.72 1.02
C GLU A 54 10.31 -4.70 -0.05
N VAL A 55 9.39 -4.36 -0.96
CA VAL A 55 9.63 -3.31 -1.96
C VAL A 55 9.78 -1.93 -1.30
N LEU A 56 8.91 -1.58 -0.35
CA LEU A 56 8.98 -0.31 0.37
C LEU A 56 10.25 -0.18 1.21
N LYS A 57 10.69 -1.26 1.89
CA LYS A 57 11.96 -1.28 2.64
C LYS A 57 13.14 -0.90 1.74
N LYS A 58 13.23 -1.53 0.57
CA LYS A 58 14.29 -1.26 -0.41
C LYS A 58 14.20 0.16 -0.97
N ALA A 59 13.01 0.60 -1.36
CA ALA A 59 12.80 1.92 -1.96
C ALA A 59 13.07 3.08 -0.98
N LEU A 60 12.74 2.91 0.29
CA LEU A 60 12.91 3.93 1.35
C LEU A 60 14.21 3.76 2.13
N ASN A 61 15.01 2.73 1.83
CA ASN A 61 16.22 2.36 2.55
C ASN A 61 15.96 2.20 4.07
N LYS A 62 14.96 1.40 4.42
CA LYS A 62 14.55 1.10 5.80
C LYS A 62 14.71 -0.38 6.11
N SER A 63 15.09 -0.69 7.35
CA SER A 63 15.17 -2.08 7.83
C SER A 63 13.80 -2.68 8.09
N GLU A 64 12.82 -1.85 8.43
CA GLU A 64 11.47 -2.26 8.79
C GLU A 64 10.43 -1.33 8.16
N ILE A 65 9.25 -1.89 7.85
CA ILE A 65 8.08 -1.15 7.39
C ILE A 65 6.87 -1.72 8.14
N ASP A 66 6.14 -0.83 8.79
CA ASP A 66 4.90 -1.14 9.50
C ASP A 66 3.69 -0.84 8.60
N LEU A 67 2.88 -1.87 8.35
CA LEU A 67 1.62 -1.73 7.63
C LEU A 67 0.47 -1.88 8.62
N ILE A 68 -0.22 -0.78 8.88
CA ILE A 68 -1.30 -0.69 9.84
C ILE A 68 -2.63 -0.90 9.09
N PRO A 69 -3.34 -2.01 9.32
CA PRO A 69 -4.62 -2.26 8.67
C PRO A 69 -5.69 -1.29 9.20
N THR A 70 -6.45 -0.65 8.30
CA THR A 70 -7.58 0.21 8.67
C THR A 70 -8.82 -0.62 9.02
N GLY A 71 -9.70 -0.14 9.91
CA GLY A 71 -10.91 -0.86 10.31
C GLY A 71 -10.72 -1.99 11.33
N ASN A 72 -9.65 -1.95 12.15
CA ASN A 72 -9.38 -2.90 13.24
C ASN A 72 -9.31 -4.39 12.80
N GLY A 73 -8.96 -4.65 11.52
CA GLY A 73 -8.89 -6.01 10.97
C GLY A 73 -10.24 -6.71 10.82
N ASP A 74 -11.35 -6.00 11.02
CA ASP A 74 -12.71 -6.52 10.87
C ASP A 74 -13.28 -6.08 9.50
N PRO A 75 -13.55 -7.01 8.57
CA PRO A 75 -14.12 -6.68 7.25
C PRO A 75 -15.51 -6.02 7.31
N ILE A 76 -16.15 -5.99 8.49
CA ILE A 76 -17.45 -5.35 8.72
C ILE A 76 -17.30 -3.87 9.14
N VAL A 77 -16.15 -3.46 9.69
CA VAL A 77 -15.94 -2.09 10.22
C VAL A 77 -15.25 -1.16 9.23
N ALA A 78 -14.48 -1.70 8.29
CA ALA A 78 -13.74 -0.92 7.28
C ALA A 78 -14.61 0.04 6.42
N PRO A 79 -15.86 -0.29 6.03
CA PRO A 79 -16.72 0.65 5.31
C PRO A 79 -17.22 1.83 6.16
N ARG A 80 -17.21 1.71 7.51
CA ARG A 80 -17.69 2.77 8.42
C ARG A 80 -16.63 3.84 8.69
N GLU A 81 -15.34 3.49 8.68
CA GLU A 81 -14.24 4.47 8.80
C GLU A 81 -13.97 5.24 7.51
N GLN A 82 -14.37 4.71 6.35
CA GLN A 82 -14.28 5.44 5.07
C GLN A 82 -15.30 6.59 4.96
N TRP A 83 -16.36 6.58 5.77
CA TRP A 83 -17.43 7.60 5.74
C TRP A 83 -17.19 8.80 6.68
N ASN A 84 -16.31 8.68 7.69
CA ASN A 84 -16.03 9.73 8.67
C ASN A 84 -14.76 10.54 8.35
N ASP A 85 -14.60 10.90 7.07
CA ASP A 85 -13.74 11.97 6.54
C ASP A 85 -12.80 12.66 7.55
N GLY A 86 -11.68 11.98 7.85
CA GLY A 86 -10.69 12.40 8.84
C GLY A 86 -9.25 12.17 8.36
N ARG A 87 -9.00 12.17 7.04
CA ARG A 87 -7.64 12.07 6.48
C ARG A 87 -7.37 13.10 5.40
N ASN A 88 -7.24 14.35 5.86
CA ASN A 88 -6.38 15.35 5.24
C ASN A 88 -5.56 16.02 6.34
N THR A 89 -4.54 15.31 6.84
CA THR A 89 -3.31 15.86 7.41
C THR A 89 -2.22 14.80 7.38
#